data_AF-A0A918B5C3-F1
#
_entry.id   AF-A0A918B5C3-F1
#
_cell.length_a   1.000
_cell.length_b   1.000
_cell.length_c   1.000
_cell.angle_alpha   90.00
_cell.angle_beta   90.00
_cell.angle_gamma   90.00
#
_symmetry.space_group_name_H-M   'P 1'
#
loop_
_entity.id
_entity.type
_entity.pdbx_description
1 polymer ?
#
loop_
_entity_poly.entity_id
_entity_poly.type
_entity_poly.pdbx_seq_one_letter_code
_entity_poly.pdbx_strand_id
1 'polypeptide(L)' 'MKSYAVDGGRVAFDLGDVSAELVSATPASGWRMQVWKQDRWIRVTFTREDREISVFCVWHDSAPRVEIDDRRA' A
#
# COMPACT_ATOMS: atom_id res chain seq x y z
N MET A 1 -9.41 -8.49 6.97
CA MET A 1 -8.89 -7.09 6.92
C MET A 1 -7.62 -6.89 7.77
N LYS A 2 -6.62 -6.20 7.21
CA LYS A 2 -5.40 -5.72 7.91
C LYS A 2 -5.11 -4.27 7.54
N SER A 3 -4.73 -3.45 8.52
CA SER A 3 -4.34 -2.06 8.31
C SER A 3 -2.86 -1.84 8.61
N TYR A 4 -2.23 -1.01 7.78
CA TYR A 4 -0.83 -0.63 7.83
C TYR A 4 -0.75 0.89 7.96
N ALA A 5 -0.10 1.37 9.01
CA ALA A 5 0.18 2.78 9.23
C ALA A 5 1.64 3.05 8.88
N VAL A 6 1.87 4.10 8.09
CA VAL A 6 3.18 4.62 7.71
C VAL A 6 3.18 6.12 7.88
N ASP A 7 4.35 6.76 7.86
CA ASP A 7 4.42 8.23 7.98
C ASP A 7 3.64 8.96 6.88
N GLY A 8 3.52 8.32 5.71
CA GLY A 8 2.78 8.84 4.56
C GLY A 8 1.27 8.74 4.67
N GLY A 9 0.75 7.93 5.60
CA GLY A 9 -0.70 7.71 5.73
C GLY A 9 -1.05 6.33 6.26
N ARG A 10 -2.28 5.91 5.99
CA ARG A 10 -2.83 4.62 6.39
C ARG A 10 -3.39 3.89 5.20
N VAL A 11 -3.11 2.59 5.12
CA VAL A 11 -3.68 1.70 4.12
C VAL A 11 -4.38 0.54 4.83
N ALA A 12 -5.52 0.10 4.31
CA ALA A 12 -6.20 -1.10 4.76
C ALA A 12 -6.47 -2.00 3.56
N PHE A 13 -6.04 -3.26 3.69
CA PHE A 13 -6.30 -4.30 2.72
C PHE A 13 -7.21 -5.36 3.33
N ASP A 14 -8.08 -5.93 2.51
CA ASP A 14 -8.67 -7.22 2.83
C ASP A 14 -7.82 -8.30 2.18
N LEU A 15 -7.35 -9.26 2.99
CA LEU A 15 -6.43 -10.30 2.56
C LEU A 15 -7.21 -11.62 2.59
N GLY A 16 -7.47 -12.18 1.41
CA GLY A 16 -8.00 -13.53 1.26
C GLY A 16 -6.87 -14.56 1.14
N ASP A 17 -7.22 -15.78 0.76
CA ASP A 17 -6.26 -16.89 0.67
C ASP A 17 -5.36 -16.80 -0.57
N VAL A 18 -5.87 -16.23 -1.67
CA VAL A 18 -5.17 -16.12 -2.96
C VAL A 18 -5.39 -14.78 -3.66
N SER A 19 -5.94 -13.79 -2.95
CA SER A 19 -6.24 -12.47 -3.48
C SER A 19 -6.26 -11.43 -2.37
N ALA A 20 -6.10 -10.16 -2.75
CA ALA A 20 -6.31 -9.04 -1.84
C ALA A 20 -7.08 -7.91 -2.50
N GLU A 21 -7.81 -7.15 -1.69
CA GLU A 21 -8.49 -5.94 -2.10
C GLU A 21 -8.03 -4.74 -1.29
N LEU A 22 -8.02 -3.56 -1.91
CA LEU A 22 -7.82 -2.30 -1.20
C LEU A 22 -9.15 -1.82 -0.63
N VAL A 23 -9.27 -1.84 0.70
CA VAL A 23 -10.44 -1.34 1.43
C VAL A 23 -10.36 0.17 1.58
N SER A 24 -9.21 0.70 2.01
CA SER A 24 -9.02 2.14 2.15
C SER A 24 -7.55 2.53 2.03
N ALA A 25 -7.31 3.75 1.55
CA ALA A 25 -6.02 4.41 1.62
C ALA A 25 -6.24 5.89 1.91
N THR A 26 -5.58 6.42 2.93
CA THR A 26 -5.75 7.79 3.39
C THR A 26 -4.36 8.40 3.61
N PRO A 27 -3.98 9.46 2.87
CA PRO A 27 -2.71 10.13 3.08
C PRO A 27 -2.70 10.90 4.41
N ALA A 28 -1.52 10.99 5.01
CA ALA A 28 -1.27 11.96 6.06
C ALA A 28 -1.21 13.39 5.48
N SER A 29 -1.40 14.39 6.33
CA SER A 29 -1.35 15.80 5.89
C SER A 29 -0.01 16.13 5.21
N GLY A 30 -0.08 16.82 4.07
CA GLY A 30 1.08 17.19 3.27
C GLY A 30 1.64 16.07 2.39
N TRP A 31 1.10 14.86 2.45
CA TRP A 31 1.47 13.77 1.54
C TRP A 31 0.50 13.66 0.37
N ARG A 32 1.04 13.41 -0.81
CA ARG A 32 0.26 12.99 -1.97
C ARG A 32 0.16 11.47 -1.97
N MET A 33 -0.93 10.95 -2.52
CA MET A 33 -1.18 9.51 -2.61
C MET A 33 -1.50 9.11 -4.05
N GLN A 34 -0.94 7.99 -4.48
CA GLN A 34 -1.29 7.32 -5.71
C GLN A 34 -1.54 5.83 -5.46
N VAL A 35 -2.49 5.25 -6.19
CA VAL A 35 -2.88 3.83 -6.07
C VAL A 35 -2.80 3.18 -7.44
N TRP A 36 -2.20 2.00 -7.50
CA TRP A 36 -2.20 1.12 -8.66
C TRP A 36 -2.73 -0.25 -8.24
N LYS A 37 -3.59 -0.84 -9.07
CA LYS A 37 -4.19 -2.16 -8.83
C LYS A 37 -4.00 -3.01 -10.09
N GLN A 38 -3.49 -4.21 -9.92
CA GLN A 38 -3.36 -5.25 -10.94
C GLN A 38 -3.83 -6.59 -10.36
N ASP A 39 -4.00 -7.60 -11.21
CA ASP A 39 -4.56 -8.92 -10.86
C ASP A 39 -3.84 -9.65 -9.72
N ARG A 40 -2.57 -9.30 -9.48
CA ARG A 40 -1.69 -9.98 -8.51
C ARG A 40 -1.00 -9.04 -7.53
N TRP A 41 -1.30 -7.75 -7.61
CA TRP A 41 -0.70 -6.79 -6.70
C TRP A 41 -1.46 -5.47 -6.64
N ILE A 42 -1.33 -4.81 -5.50
CA ILE A 42 -1.79 -3.44 -5.27
C ILE A 42 -0.60 -2.65 -4.73
N ARG A 43 -0.38 -1.45 -5.25
CA ARG A 43 0.60 -0.50 -4.71
C ARG A 43 -0.10 0.77 -4.28
N VAL A 44 0.17 1.23 -3.07
CA VAL A 44 -0.19 2.56 -2.60
C VAL A 44 1.09 3.32 -2.32
N THR A 45 1.35 4.39 -3.04
CA THR A 45 2.53 5.22 -2.83
C THR A 45 2.11 6.56 -2.24
N PHE A 46 2.82 6.96 -1.19
CA PHE A 46 2.74 8.27 -0.58
C PHE A 46 4.01 9.05 -0.92
N THR A 47 3.87 10.27 -1.43
CA THR A 47 5.01 11.14 -1.74
C THR A 47 4.90 12.48 -1.01
N ARG A 48 6.01 12.94 -0.43
CA ARG A 48 6.13 14.28 0.16
C ARG A 48 7.55 14.77 -0.03
N GLU A 49 7.71 15.88 -0.75
CA GLU A 49 9.01 16.51 -1.04
C GLU A 49 10.04 15.49 -1.57
N ASP A 50 11.08 15.17 -0.79
CA ASP A 50 12.17 14.24 -1.11
C ASP A 50 11.94 12.83 -0.52
N ARG A 51 10.72 12.48 -0.11
CA ARG A 51 10.41 11.17 0.48
C ARG A 51 9.26 10.48 -0.24
N GLU A 52 9.42 9.18 -0.42
CA GLU A 52 8.43 8.28 -0.99
C GLU A 52 8.28 7.05 -0.11
N ILE A 53 7.03 6.71 0.22
CA ILE A 53 6.68 5.48 0.94
C ILE A 53 5.68 4.69 0.11
N SER A 54 6.06 3.51 -0.34
CA SER A 54 5.22 2.60 -1.10
C SER A 54 4.82 1.38 -0.26
N VAL A 55 3.52 1.18 -0.10
CA VAL A 55 2.93 -0.03 0.48
C VAL A 55 2.46 -0.93 -0.64
N PHE A 56 3.11 -2.09 -0.79
CA PHE A 56 2.77 -3.11 -1.77
C PHE A 56 2.00 -4.22 -1.09
N CYS A 57 0.95 -4.72 -1.73
CA CYS A 57 0.29 -5.97 -1.41
C CYS A 57 0.42 -6.87 -2.63
N VAL A 58 1.15 -7.98 -2.53
CA VAL A 58 1.48 -8.88 -3.65
C VAL A 58 1.02 -10.30 -3.36
N TRP A 59 0.52 -11.01 -4.36
CA TRP A 59 0.12 -12.41 -4.24
C TRP A 59 0.40 -13.18 -5.53
N HIS A 60 0.79 -14.44 -5.38
CA HIS A 60 1.03 -15.37 -6.49
C HIS A 60 0.47 -16.73 -6.10
N ASP A 61 -0.82 -16.94 -6.34
CA ASP A 61 -1.58 -18.16 -6.00
C ASP A 61 -1.39 -18.63 -4.54
N SER A 62 -1.12 -17.68 -3.66
CA SER A 62 -0.81 -17.87 -2.25
C SER A 62 -1.27 -16.65 -1.45
N ALA A 63 -1.25 -16.78 -0.13
CA ALA A 63 -1.68 -15.72 0.77
C ALA A 63 -0.92 -14.41 0.46
N PRO A 64 -1.65 -13.29 0.29
CA PRO A 64 -1.04 -12.01 -0.02
C PRO A 64 -0.04 -11.57 1.05
N ARG A 65 1.05 -10.96 0.60
CA ARG A 65 2.11 -10.41 1.44
C ARG A 65 2.12 -8.90 1.28
N VAL A 66 2.32 -8.21 2.39
CA VAL A 66 2.43 -6.75 2.40
C VAL A 66 3.87 -6.36 2.66
N GLU A 67 4.41 -5.51 1.79
CA GLU A 67 5.76 -4.98 1.85
C GLU A 67 5.69 -3.46 1.89
N ILE A 68 6.58 -2.84 2.66
CA ILE A 68 6.65 -1.39 2.81
C ILE A 68 8.06 -0.98 2.38
N ASP A 69 8.14 -0.13 1.37
CA ASP A 69 9.36 0.49 0.88
C ASP A 69 9.33 1.98 1.25
N ASP A 70 10.34 2.46 1.95
CA ASP A 70 10.49 3.86 2.36
C ASP A 70 11.85 4.36 1.88
N ARG A 71 11.83 5.31 0.95
CA ARG A 71 13.01 5.81 0.26
C ARG A 71 12.96 7.31 0.10
N ARG A 72 14.16 7.91 -0.04
CA ARG A 72 14.27 9.28 -0.52
C ARG A 72 14.19 9.32 -2.05
N ALA A 73 13.42 10.27 -2.57
CA ALA A 73 13.19 10.50 -3.99
C ALA A 73 14.23 11.45 -4.59
#